data_AF-A0A969BBZ6-F1
#
_entry.id   AF-A0A969BBZ6-F1
#
_cell.length_a   1.000
_cell.length_b   1.000
_cell.length_c   1.000
_cell.angle_alpha   90.00
_cell.angle_beta   90.00
_cell.angle_gamma   90.00
#
_symmetry.space_group_name_H-M   'P 1'
#
loop_
_entity.id
_entity.type
_entity.pdbx_description
1 polymer ?
#
loop_
_entity_poly.entity_id
_entity_poly.type
_entity_poly.pdbx_seq_one_letter_code
_entity_poly.pdbx_strand_id
1 'polypeptide(L)' 'MKYYLIYERLDFLISHKSTGTPEQLARKLNTSKRHLFNYLSDMKELGKNISYSKSSQSYVYLGQ' A
#
# COMPACT_ATOMS: atom_id res chain seq x y z
N MET A 1 -12.65 7.55 -13.46
CA MET A 1 -12.19 7.81 -12.07
C MET A 1 -12.15 6.51 -11.24
N LYS A 2 -11.37 5.49 -11.61
CA LYS A 2 -11.28 4.21 -10.85
C LYS A 2 -10.00 4.11 -10.00
N TYR A 3 -8.96 4.87 -10.37
CA TYR A 3 -7.64 4.84 -9.74
C TYR A 3 -7.59 5.60 -8.41
N TYR A 4 -8.29 6.73 -8.30
CA TYR A 4 -8.30 7.55 -7.08
C TYR A 4 -8.72 6.75 -5.83
N LEU A 5 -9.81 5.98 -5.91
CA LEU A 5 -10.27 5.12 -4.82
C LEU A 5 -9.24 4.06 -4.38
N ILE A 6 -8.41 3.58 -5.30
CA ILE A 6 -7.38 2.59 -4.97
C ILE A 6 -6.29 3.24 -4.12
N TYR A 7 -5.81 4.44 -4.50
CA TYR A 7 -4.80 5.15 -3.73
C TYR A 7 -5.30 5.60 -2.36
N GLU A 8 -6.55 6.09 -2.26
CA GLU A 8 -7.15 6.43 -0.95
C GLU A 8 -7.25 5.21 -0.04
N ARG A 9 -7.70 4.07 -0.59
CA ARG A 9 -7.84 2.84 0.19
C ARG A 9 -6.48 2.25 0.57
N LEU A 10 -5.49 2.34 -0.30
CA LEU A 10 -4.12 1.94 -0.02
C LEU A 10 -3.51 2.82 1.09
N ASP A 11 -3.65 4.14 1.00
CA ASP A 11 -3.18 5.09 2.01
C ASP A 11 -3.84 4.84 3.37
N PHE A 12 -5.17 4.65 3.39
CA PHE A 12 -5.90 4.29 4.61
C PHE A 12 -5.36 3.01 5.24
N LEU A 13 -5.16 1.95 4.45
CA LEU A 13 -4.69 0.66 4.96
C LEU A 13 -3.24 0.74 5.49
N ILE A 14 -2.35 1.50 4.83
CA ILE A 14 -0.97 1.72 5.28
C ILE A 14 -0.96 2.53 6.58
N SER A 15 -1.72 3.63 6.64
CA SER A 15 -1.82 4.49 7.82
C SER A 15 -2.31 3.73 9.06
N HIS A 16 -3.23 2.78 8.87
CA HIS A 16 -3.76 1.93 9.95
C HIS A 16 -2.97 0.62 10.15
N LYS A 17 -1.80 0.47 9.49
CA LYS A 17 -0.97 -0.76 9.53
C LYS A 17 -1.78 -2.04 9.31
N SER A 18 -2.81 -1.93 8.47
CA SER A 18 -3.83 -2.94 8.25
C SER A 18 -3.70 -3.57 6.87
N THR A 19 -2.51 -3.54 6.27
CA THR A 19 -2.31 -4.10 4.92
C THR A 19 -2.24 -5.61 4.93
N GLY A 20 -1.58 -6.21 5.93
CA GLY A 20 -1.17 -7.61 5.86
C GLY A 20 0.02 -7.79 4.90
N THR A 21 0.24 -9.03 4.46
CA THR A 21 1.24 -9.36 3.43
C THR A 21 0.90 -8.70 2.08
N PRO A 22 1.87 -8.57 1.14
CA PRO A 22 1.59 -8.06 -0.20
C PRO A 22 0.46 -8.81 -0.92
N GLU A 23 0.37 -10.13 -0.76
CA GLU A 23 -0.73 -10.94 -1.29
C GLU A 23 -2.09 -10.54 -0.69
N GLN A 24 -2.14 -10.35 0.63
CA GLN A 24 -3.37 -9.96 1.33
C GLN A 24 -3.80 -8.54 0.94
N LEU A 25 -2.85 -7.61 0.84
CA LEU A 25 -3.12 -6.24 0.42
C LEU A 25 -3.66 -6.19 -1.02
N ALA A 26 -3.05 -6.94 -1.94
CA ALA A 26 -3.52 -7.02 -3.33
C ALA A 26 -4.98 -7.53 -3.40
N ARG A 27 -5.31 -8.56 -2.61
CA ARG A 27 -6.70 -9.06 -2.50
C ARG A 27 -7.65 -8.00 -1.91
N LYS A 28 -7.24 -7.27 -0.87
CA LYS A 28 -8.05 -6.19 -0.25
C LYS A 28 -8.35 -5.04 -1.22
N LEU A 29 -7.44 -4.77 -2.15
CA LEU A 29 -7.59 -3.76 -3.20
C LEU A 29 -8.21 -4.33 -4.49
N ASN A 30 -8.59 -5.61 -4.50
CA ASN A 30 -9.10 -6.33 -5.66
C ASN A 30 -8.21 -6.16 -6.91
N THR A 31 -6.90 -6.34 -6.72
CA THR A 31 -5.88 -6.14 -7.75
C THR A 31 -4.83 -7.26 -7.71
N SER A 32 -3.97 -7.31 -8.72
CA SER A 32 -2.85 -8.25 -8.75
C SER A 32 -1.67 -7.72 -7.92
N LYS A 33 -0.78 -8.61 -7.46
CA LYS A 33 0.46 -8.20 -6.81
C LYS A 33 1.30 -7.24 -7.67
N ARG A 34 1.32 -7.48 -8.99
CA ARG A 34 2.05 -6.62 -9.93
C ARG A 34 1.50 -5.19 -9.91
N HIS A 35 0.18 -5.04 -10.01
CA HIS A 35 -0.44 -3.71 -9.94
C HIS A 35 -0.29 -3.06 -8.56
N LEU A 36 -0.37 -3.85 -7.48
CA LEU A 36 -0.07 -3.34 -6.14
C LEU A 36 1.33 -2.70 -6.08
N PHE A 37 2.35 -3.37 -6.65
CA PHE A 37 3.70 -2.81 -6.67
C PHE A 37 3.81 -1.54 -7.53
N ASN A 38 3.06 -1.44 -8.62
CA ASN A 38 2.95 -0.19 -9.37
C ASN A 38 2.38 0.92 -8.50
N TYR A 39 1.25 0.70 -7.82
CA TYR A 39 0.64 1.71 -6.93
C TYR A 39 1.59 2.15 -5.81
N LEU A 40 2.33 1.21 -5.22
CA LEU A 40 3.34 1.52 -4.20
C LEU A 40 4.51 2.32 -4.78
N SER A 41 4.92 2.05 -6.04
CA SER A 41 5.94 2.83 -6.75
C SER A 41 5.45 4.25 -6.99
N ASP A 42 4.24 4.41 -7.53
CA ASP A 42 3.64 5.72 -7.81
C ASP A 42 3.57 6.56 -6.51
N MET A 43 3.14 5.97 -5.39
CA MET A 43 3.10 6.68 -4.10
C MET A 43 4.49 7.10 -3.61
N LYS A 44 5.52 6.28 -3.85
CA LYS A 44 6.92 6.63 -3.53
C LYS A 44 7.43 7.78 -4.39
N GLU A 45 7.10 7.78 -5.67
CA GLU A 45 7.43 8.87 -6.61
C GLU A 45 6.75 10.18 -6.20
N LEU A 46 5.56 10.10 -5.60
CA LEU A 46 4.86 11.23 -4.96
C LEU A 46 5.46 11.65 -3.60
N GLY A 47 6.59 11.07 -3.20
CA GLY A 47 7.31 11.42 -1.97
C GLY A 47 6.87 10.67 -0.71
N LYS A 48 5.97 9.68 -0.82
CA LYS A 48 5.55 8.86 0.33
C LYS A 48 6.60 7.78 0.60
N ASN A 49 7.31 7.88 1.71
CA ASN A 49 8.30 6.88 2.09
C ASN A 49 7.62 5.63 2.69
N ILE A 50 7.38 4.61 1.86
CA ILE A 50 6.66 3.38 2.25
C ILE A 50 7.61 2.18 2.30
N SER A 51 7.59 1.42 3.40
CA SER A 51 8.33 0.17 3.53
C SER A 51 7.47 -0.95 4.12
N TYR A 52 7.80 -2.20 3.78
CA TYR A 52 7.14 -3.35 4.36
C TYR A 52 7.84 -3.76 5.65
N SER A 53 7.13 -3.69 6.77
CA SER A 53 7.59 -4.17 8.06
C SER A 53 7.20 -5.64 8.24
N LYS A 54 8.22 -6.50 8.39
CA LYS A 54 8.00 -7.93 8.67
C LYS A 54 7.46 -8.18 10.07
N SER A 55 7.83 -7.35 11.05
CA SER A 55 7.40 -7.50 12.44
C SER A 55 5.91 -7.20 12.63
N SER A 56 5.39 -6.18 11.94
CA SER A 56 3.97 -5.84 11.97
C SER A 56 3.16 -6.46 10.82
N GLN A 57 3.82 -7.25 9.94
CA GLN A 57 3.24 -7.77 8.70
C GLN A 57 2.41 -6.75 7.94
N SER A 58 2.94 -5.53 7.78
CA SER A 58 2.23 -4.44 7.13
C SER A 58 3.19 -3.49 6.46
N TYR A 59 2.74 -2.86 5.38
CA TYR A 59 3.36 -1.64 4.89
C TYR A 59 3.14 -0.52 5.91
N VAL A 60 4.16 0.31 6.08
CA VAL A 60 4.21 1.44 7.02
C VAL A 60 4.85 2.64 6.34
N TYR A 61 4.46 3.84 6.75
CA TYR A 61 5.18 5.05 6.41
C TYR A 61 6.43 5.18 7.29
N LEU A 62 7.57 5.49 6.68
CA LEU A 62 8.83 5.75 7.34
C LEU A 62 9.03 7.26 7.46
N GLY A 63 9.33 7.75 8.67
CA GLY A 63 9.59 9.18 8.91
C GLY A 63 8.33 10.04 9.07
N GLN A 64 7.26 9.48 9.63
CA GLN A 64 6.18 10.28 10.23
C GLN A 64 6.58 10.75 11.64
#